data_AF-A0A7S2MIF9-F1
#
_entry.id   AF-A0A7S2MIF9-F1
#
_cell.length_a   1.000
_cell.length_b   1.000
_cell.length_c   1.000
_cell.angle_alpha   90.00
_cell.angle_beta   90.00
_cell.angle_gamma   90.00
#
_symmetry.space_group_name_H-M   'P 1'
#
loop_
_entity.id
_entity.type
_entity.pdbx_description
1 polymer ?
#
loop_
_entity_poly.entity_id
_entity_poly.type
_entity_poly.pdbx_seq_one_letter_code
_entity_poly.pdbx_strand_id
1 'polypeptide(L)'
;VDLGGVAVLNVYAPHVDASDARHAGETGAKKLRFLQLLWRQVHRLRDLGKSIVLCGDLNLTWRAADCSFGRCWVEVSKGTIVGRPHWPAEAEDGTWMRAAEAAKALQVALEAPAPQLLEQLPKLSDGLEVTSDLTLGEITVGAGRSLLSVNGIPVSSLGQAKDEVNKHSTLQLVFGTQEADWLEVSQPSHYVAERACVEWLRSSLSSPGGLVDTFAQVHGEAVGRFTCWNQQLNLRYINCGSRLDYVLCDPGLAKALVTTLPEQLAGTSEHGPGHSARAALDAATSFGRWQAAPRRELSAGEGGLGLQRDDMRLNDTQFTAPHTGVMYTPPSYSDHVPACALFENVDILKGTLHVSEKDSKSCMPWTSQPSLSSFFGRGTKRPLEQ
;
A
#
# COMPACT_ATOMS: atom_id res chain seq x y z
N VAL A 1 12.05 12.53 -20.30
CA VAL A 1 11.69 13.77 -21.03
C VAL A 1 12.56 14.90 -20.51
N ASP A 2 13.18 15.68 -21.39
CA ASP A 2 13.92 16.89 -21.00
C ASP A 2 13.00 18.10 -21.18
N LEU A 3 12.70 18.80 -20.09
CA LEU A 3 11.82 19.95 -20.01
C LEU A 3 12.62 21.24 -19.78
N GLY A 4 13.83 21.32 -20.35
CA GLY A 4 14.73 22.45 -20.13
C GLY A 4 15.47 22.30 -18.80
N GLY A 5 15.05 23.00 -17.77
CA GLY A 5 15.69 22.91 -16.45
C GLY A 5 15.33 21.64 -15.67
N VAL A 6 14.30 20.88 -16.09
CA VAL A 6 13.88 19.62 -15.44
C VAL A 6 14.10 18.42 -16.34
N ALA A 7 14.64 17.34 -15.78
CA ALA A 7 14.62 16.02 -16.39
C ALA A 7 13.58 15.13 -15.68
N VAL A 8 12.61 14.62 -16.45
CA VAL A 8 11.63 13.63 -15.98
C VAL A 8 12.07 12.23 -16.41
N LEU A 9 12.36 11.36 -15.44
CA LEU A 9 12.66 9.95 -15.62
C LEU A 9 11.42 9.15 -15.24
N ASN A 10 10.69 8.64 -16.24
CA ASN A 10 9.62 7.66 -16.01
C ASN A 10 10.23 6.26 -16.01
N VAL A 11 10.01 5.51 -14.93
CA VAL A 11 10.71 4.27 -14.61
C VAL A 11 9.70 3.15 -14.39
N TYR A 12 10.01 1.98 -14.96
CA TYR A 12 9.45 0.70 -14.56
C TYR A 12 10.61 -0.20 -14.14
N ALA A 13 10.81 -0.37 -12.85
CA ALA A 13 11.93 -1.17 -12.34
C ALA A 13 11.58 -2.67 -12.37
N PRO A 14 12.58 -3.57 -12.51
CA PRO A 14 12.34 -5.00 -12.57
C PRO A 14 11.57 -5.53 -11.34
N HIS A 15 10.55 -6.35 -11.59
CA HIS A 15 9.85 -7.10 -10.55
C HIS A 15 10.71 -8.30 -10.10
N VAL A 16 10.72 -8.59 -8.79
CA VAL A 16 11.36 -9.79 -8.23
C VAL A 16 10.27 -10.71 -7.71
N ASP A 17 10.11 -11.85 -8.37
CA ASP A 17 9.17 -12.88 -7.92
C ASP A 17 9.79 -13.67 -6.76
N ALA A 18 9.30 -13.42 -5.55
CA ALA A 18 9.75 -14.09 -4.34
C ALA A 18 9.24 -15.53 -4.22
N SER A 19 8.30 -15.97 -5.07
CA SER A 19 7.78 -17.34 -5.04
C SER A 19 8.73 -18.36 -5.69
N ASP A 20 9.67 -17.90 -6.53
CA ASP A 20 10.72 -18.74 -7.12
C ASP A 20 12.08 -18.43 -6.47
N ALA A 21 12.34 -19.06 -5.33
CA ALA A 21 13.58 -18.90 -4.57
C ALA A 21 14.86 -19.14 -5.40
N ARG A 22 14.79 -19.93 -6.49
CA ARG A 22 15.95 -20.19 -7.36
C ARG A 22 16.33 -18.97 -8.20
N HIS A 23 15.35 -18.19 -8.65
CA HIS A 23 15.56 -17.03 -9.52
C HIS A 23 15.48 -15.68 -8.76
N ALA A 24 14.94 -15.67 -7.54
CA ALA A 24 14.83 -14.48 -6.70
C ALA A 24 16.20 -13.81 -6.46
N GLY A 25 17.26 -14.60 -6.22
CA GLY A 25 18.61 -14.07 -6.04
C GLY A 25 19.18 -13.38 -7.29
N GLU A 26 19.01 -13.99 -8.47
CA GLU A 26 19.51 -13.42 -9.73
C GLU A 26 18.70 -12.19 -10.15
N THR A 27 17.38 -12.26 -10.01
CA THR A 27 16.48 -11.15 -10.38
C THR A 27 16.65 -9.98 -9.42
N GLY A 28 16.85 -10.26 -8.12
CA GLY A 28 17.24 -9.27 -7.13
C GLY A 28 18.55 -8.58 -7.48
N ALA A 29 19.58 -9.33 -7.90
CA ALA A 29 20.84 -8.74 -8.35
C ALA A 29 20.69 -7.85 -9.60
N LYS A 30 19.87 -8.29 -10.57
CA LYS A 30 19.53 -7.49 -11.77
C LYS A 30 18.80 -6.19 -11.40
N LYS A 31 17.84 -6.25 -10.48
CA LYS A 31 17.12 -5.07 -10.00
C LYS A 31 18.05 -4.12 -9.25
N LEU A 32 18.91 -4.63 -8.35
CA LEU A 32 19.89 -3.80 -7.65
C LEU A 32 20.81 -3.08 -8.65
N ARG A 33 21.28 -3.79 -9.67
CA ARG A 33 22.09 -3.18 -10.73
C ARG A 33 21.32 -2.11 -11.51
N PHE A 34 20.05 -2.36 -11.83
CA PHE A 34 19.19 -1.39 -12.48
C PHE A 34 19.06 -0.11 -11.64
N LEU A 35 18.77 -0.25 -10.34
CA LEU A 35 18.66 0.87 -9.40
C LEU A 35 19.95 1.69 -9.33
N GLN A 36 21.11 1.02 -9.22
CA GLN A 36 22.42 1.68 -9.24
C GLN A 36 22.66 2.50 -10.52
N LEU A 37 22.32 1.95 -11.69
CA LEU A 37 22.45 2.65 -12.96
C LEU A 37 21.48 3.82 -13.08
N LEU A 38 20.25 3.66 -12.57
CA LEU A 38 19.24 4.71 -12.51
C LEU A 38 19.74 5.89 -11.67
N TRP A 39 20.28 5.66 -10.48
CA TRP A 39 20.84 6.76 -9.69
C TRP A 39 22.10 7.35 -10.30
N ARG A 40 22.96 6.55 -10.94
CA ARG A 40 24.10 7.11 -11.70
C ARG A 40 23.61 8.09 -12.77
N GLN A 41 22.50 7.78 -13.44
CA GLN A 41 21.89 8.65 -14.43
C GLN A 41 21.24 9.90 -13.79
N VAL A 42 20.63 9.78 -12.60
CA VAL A 42 20.15 10.92 -11.79
C VAL A 42 21.30 11.88 -11.50
N HIS A 43 22.42 11.39 -10.96
CA HIS A 43 23.59 12.22 -10.65
C HIS A 43 24.15 12.89 -11.90
N ARG A 44 24.31 12.14 -13.00
CA ARG A 44 24.80 12.70 -14.26
C ARG A 44 23.92 13.85 -14.77
N LEU A 45 22.60 13.76 -14.61
CA LEU A 45 21.69 14.82 -15.03
C LEU A 45 21.77 16.04 -14.11
N ARG A 46 21.93 15.84 -12.80
CA ARG A 46 22.20 16.92 -11.84
C ARG A 46 23.51 17.65 -12.16
N ASP A 47 24.57 16.92 -12.51
CA ASP A 47 25.86 17.50 -12.92
C ASP A 47 25.73 18.37 -14.19
N LEU A 48 24.73 18.08 -15.04
CA LEU A 48 24.37 18.89 -16.20
C LEU A 48 23.44 20.07 -15.85
N GLY A 49 23.23 20.35 -14.56
CA GLY A 49 22.39 21.43 -14.07
C GLY A 49 20.88 21.17 -14.14
N LYS A 50 20.46 19.91 -14.33
CA LYS A 50 19.04 19.56 -14.38
C LYS A 50 18.49 19.31 -12.97
N SER A 51 17.31 19.84 -12.69
CA SER A 51 16.46 19.35 -11.59
C SER A 51 15.79 18.04 -12.00
N ILE A 52 15.62 17.13 -11.06
CA ILE A 52 15.16 15.77 -11.32
C ILE A 52 13.73 15.57 -10.81
N VAL A 53 12.92 14.94 -11.66
CA VAL A 53 11.70 14.23 -11.28
C VAL A 53 11.86 12.78 -11.73
N LEU A 54 11.83 11.84 -10.80
CA LEU A 54 11.82 10.41 -11.07
C LEU A 54 10.44 9.88 -10.68
N CYS A 55 9.71 9.32 -11.63
CA CYS A 55 8.37 8.80 -11.39
C CYS A 55 8.16 7.41 -11.98
N GLY A 56 7.15 6.72 -11.49
CA GLY A 56 6.70 5.43 -12.01
C GLY A 56 6.79 4.30 -10.99
N ASP A 57 6.67 3.07 -11.49
CA ASP A 57 6.63 1.85 -10.70
C ASP A 57 8.06 1.37 -10.38
N LEU A 58 8.43 1.46 -9.09
CA LEU A 58 9.71 0.91 -8.62
C LEU A 58 9.63 -0.59 -8.34
N ASN A 59 8.45 -1.20 -8.36
CA ASN A 59 8.25 -2.60 -7.98
C ASN A 59 8.82 -2.92 -6.57
N LEU A 60 9.03 -1.91 -5.72
CA LEU A 60 9.51 -2.09 -4.36
C LEU A 60 8.96 -1.02 -3.42
N THR A 61 8.84 -1.37 -2.15
CA THR A 61 8.48 -0.44 -1.07
C THR A 61 9.73 0.02 -0.34
N TRP A 62 9.90 1.33 -0.11
CA TRP A 62 11.06 1.83 0.65
C TRP A 62 10.74 2.11 2.12
N ARG A 63 9.50 2.49 2.48
CA ARG A 63 9.06 2.62 3.88
C ARG A 63 8.25 1.41 4.33
N ALA A 64 8.21 1.15 5.63
CA ALA A 64 7.32 0.12 6.19
C ALA A 64 5.84 0.47 5.94
N ALA A 65 5.48 1.74 6.10
CA ALA A 65 4.12 2.26 5.85
C ALA A 65 3.66 2.15 4.38
N ASP A 66 4.56 1.84 3.45
CA ASP A 66 4.23 1.63 2.03
C ASP A 66 3.68 0.22 1.76
N CYS A 67 3.47 -0.59 2.79
CA CYS A 67 2.93 -1.93 2.69
C CYS A 67 1.83 -2.13 3.74
N SER A 68 0.69 -2.70 3.36
CA SER A 68 -0.36 -3.05 4.32
C SER A 68 0.16 -4.04 5.36
N PHE A 69 -0.36 -3.99 6.58
CA PHE A 69 0.03 -4.92 7.65
C PHE A 69 -0.04 -6.39 7.28
N GLY A 70 -1.08 -6.81 6.54
CA GLY A 70 -1.21 -8.18 6.02
C GLY A 70 -0.09 -8.61 5.06
N ARG A 71 0.71 -7.66 4.57
CA ARG A 71 1.86 -7.87 3.69
C ARG A 71 3.21 -7.60 4.38
N CYS A 72 3.20 -7.26 5.67
CA CYS A 72 4.38 -7.17 6.49
C CYS A 72 4.75 -8.55 7.08
N TRP A 73 6.03 -8.69 7.40
CA TRP A 73 6.63 -9.91 7.94
C TRP A 73 7.46 -9.56 9.17
N VAL A 74 7.59 -10.53 10.05
CA VAL A 74 8.42 -10.43 11.26
C VAL A 74 9.39 -11.61 11.30
N GLU A 75 10.59 -11.35 11.80
CA GLU A 75 11.60 -12.38 12.01
C GLU A 75 11.34 -13.10 13.33
N VAL A 76 11.48 -14.43 13.31
CA VAL A 76 11.33 -15.28 14.49
C VAL A 76 12.70 -15.76 14.95
N SER A 77 12.98 -15.62 16.25
CA SER A 77 14.19 -16.11 16.87
C SER A 77 13.92 -16.59 18.29
N LYS A 78 14.42 -17.78 18.62
CA LYS A 78 14.25 -18.46 19.91
C LYS A 78 12.78 -18.63 20.29
N GLY A 79 11.94 -18.98 19.31
CA GLY A 79 10.48 -19.14 19.50
C GLY A 79 9.72 -17.85 19.83
N THR A 80 10.31 -16.68 19.55
CA THR A 80 9.70 -15.36 19.80
C THR A 80 9.89 -14.41 18.63
N ILE A 81 9.07 -13.37 18.56
CA ILE A 81 9.24 -12.29 17.59
C ILE A 81 10.49 -11.46 17.94
N VAL A 82 11.39 -11.27 16.98
CA VAL A 82 12.59 -10.42 17.16
C VAL A 82 12.16 -9.00 17.55
N GLY A 83 12.71 -8.48 18.65
CA GLY A 83 12.34 -7.18 19.22
C GLY A 83 11.12 -7.20 20.16
N ARG A 84 10.42 -8.34 20.28
CA ARG A 84 9.28 -8.55 21.20
C ARG A 84 9.42 -9.91 21.91
N PRO A 85 10.31 -10.04 22.92
CA PRO A 85 10.59 -11.32 23.59
C PRO A 85 9.40 -11.93 24.35
N HIS A 86 8.35 -11.15 24.61
CA HIS A 86 7.11 -11.62 25.24
C HIS A 86 6.05 -12.07 24.23
N TRP A 87 6.34 -12.03 22.93
CA TRP A 87 5.44 -12.46 21.88
C TRP A 87 5.91 -13.82 21.36
N PRO A 88 5.29 -14.92 21.82
CA PRO A 88 5.62 -16.25 21.34
C PRO A 88 5.27 -16.39 19.85
N ALA A 89 6.07 -17.19 19.15
CA ALA A 89 5.86 -17.51 17.75
C ALA A 89 6.20 -18.97 17.48
N GLU A 90 5.26 -19.70 16.90
CA GLU A 90 5.43 -21.10 16.51
C GLU A 90 6.04 -21.18 15.10
N ALA A 91 7.32 -20.87 14.98
CA ALA A 91 8.08 -21.01 13.74
C ALA A 91 9.54 -21.38 14.03
N GLU A 92 10.23 -21.95 13.02
CA GLU A 92 11.65 -22.28 13.15
C GLU A 92 12.51 -21.02 13.33
N ASP A 93 13.59 -21.12 14.09
CA ASP A 93 14.50 -20.00 14.33
C ASP A 93 15.15 -19.50 13.02
N GLY A 94 15.13 -18.19 12.83
CA GLY A 94 15.64 -17.53 11.61
C GLY A 94 14.65 -17.51 10.44
N THR A 95 13.40 -17.93 10.66
CA THR A 95 12.34 -17.82 9.66
C THR A 95 11.61 -16.48 9.74
N TRP A 96 10.91 -16.14 8.65
CA TRP A 96 10.02 -15.00 8.58
C TRP A 96 8.57 -15.50 8.57
N MET A 97 7.72 -14.88 9.38
CA MET A 97 6.27 -15.15 9.40
C MET A 97 5.47 -13.89 9.06
N ARG A 98 4.26 -14.05 8.52
CA ARG A 98 3.39 -12.90 8.25
C ARG A 98 2.99 -12.23 9.56
N ALA A 99 3.10 -10.91 9.61
CA ALA A 99 2.77 -10.16 10.83
C ALA A 99 1.30 -10.34 11.23
N ALA A 100 0.39 -10.42 10.26
CA ALA A 100 -1.03 -10.69 10.53
C ALA A 100 -1.29 -12.11 11.09
N GLU A 101 -0.52 -13.11 10.67
CA GLU A 101 -0.62 -14.48 11.22
C GLU A 101 -0.08 -14.51 12.65
N ALA A 102 1.05 -13.86 12.90
CA ALA A 102 1.61 -13.67 14.24
C ALA A 102 0.62 -12.96 15.17
N ALA A 103 0.03 -11.86 14.72
CA ALA A 103 -0.97 -11.11 15.48
C ALA A 103 -2.20 -11.94 15.81
N LYS A 104 -2.67 -12.77 14.86
CA LYS A 104 -3.79 -13.68 15.08
C LYS A 104 -3.44 -14.76 16.12
N ALA A 105 -2.25 -15.34 16.07
CA ALA A 105 -1.80 -16.33 17.05
C ALA A 105 -1.67 -15.76 18.48
N LEU A 106 -1.46 -14.45 18.59
CA LEU A 106 -1.38 -13.73 19.86
C LEU A 106 -2.73 -13.30 20.44
N GLN A 107 -3.85 -13.55 19.74
CA GLN A 107 -5.18 -13.19 20.23
C GLN A 107 -5.65 -14.12 21.35
N VAL A 108 -6.35 -13.54 22.32
CA VAL A 108 -7.06 -14.26 23.37
C VAL A 108 -8.55 -13.93 23.22
N ALA A 109 -9.31 -14.90 22.71
CA ALA A 109 -10.76 -14.80 22.62
C ALA A 109 -11.41 -15.53 23.80
N LEU A 110 -12.37 -14.89 24.46
CA LEU A 110 -13.08 -15.48 25.59
C LEU A 110 -14.51 -14.96 25.72
N GLU A 111 -15.33 -15.72 26.45
CA GLU A 111 -16.65 -15.28 26.88
C GLU A 111 -16.64 -14.90 28.36
N ALA A 112 -17.23 -13.76 28.70
CA ALA A 112 -17.31 -13.29 30.08
C ALA A 112 -18.64 -12.59 30.37
N PRO A 113 -19.20 -12.70 31.59
CA PRO A 113 -20.30 -11.84 32.04
C PRO A 113 -19.89 -10.37 32.05
N ALA A 114 -20.78 -9.48 31.62
CA ALA A 114 -20.51 -8.05 31.59
C ALA A 114 -20.02 -7.44 32.92
N PRO A 115 -20.57 -7.81 34.10
CA PRO A 115 -20.07 -7.32 35.37
C PRO A 115 -18.58 -7.61 35.62
N GLN A 116 -18.07 -8.75 35.17
CA GLN A 116 -16.66 -9.11 35.35
C GLN A 116 -15.74 -8.19 34.56
N LEU A 117 -16.09 -7.87 33.31
CA LEU A 117 -15.28 -6.92 32.54
C LEU A 117 -15.38 -5.51 33.12
N LEU A 118 -16.56 -5.07 33.56
CA LEU A 118 -16.74 -3.76 34.20
C LEU A 118 -15.84 -3.59 35.43
N GLU A 119 -15.67 -4.64 36.24
CA GLU A 119 -14.74 -4.66 37.38
C GLU A 119 -13.26 -4.58 36.96
N GLN A 120 -12.90 -5.15 35.81
CA GLN A 120 -11.53 -5.13 35.28
C GLN A 120 -11.23 -3.90 34.41
N LEU A 121 -12.22 -3.10 34.00
CA LEU A 121 -12.03 -1.91 33.17
C LEU A 121 -10.96 -0.93 33.69
N PRO A 122 -10.79 -0.69 35.01
CA PRO A 122 -9.71 0.17 35.51
C PRO A 122 -8.29 -0.33 35.20
N LYS A 123 -8.12 -1.60 34.80
CA LYS A 123 -6.85 -2.15 34.33
C LYS A 123 -6.59 -1.89 32.85
N LEU A 124 -7.54 -1.34 32.12
CA LEU A 124 -7.35 -0.90 30.74
C LEU A 124 -6.91 0.56 30.71
N SER A 125 -5.93 0.87 29.87
CA SER A 125 -5.57 2.24 29.53
C SER A 125 -6.67 2.90 28.68
N ASP A 126 -6.55 4.21 28.43
CA ASP A 126 -7.45 4.91 27.50
C ASP A 126 -7.39 4.33 26.07
N GLY A 127 -6.23 3.77 25.70
CA GLY A 127 -5.99 3.04 24.45
C GLY A 127 -6.38 1.56 24.51
N LEU A 128 -7.13 1.14 25.54
CA LEU A 128 -7.63 -0.23 25.75
C LEU A 128 -6.55 -1.29 26.00
N GLU A 129 -5.33 -0.87 26.32
CA GLU A 129 -4.24 -1.79 26.68
C GLU A 129 -4.36 -2.24 28.13
N VAL A 130 -4.21 -3.55 28.36
CA VAL A 130 -4.12 -4.19 29.66
C VAL A 130 -2.83 -3.76 30.35
N THR A 131 -2.96 -2.89 31.35
CA THR A 131 -1.82 -2.33 32.10
C THR A 131 -1.22 -3.29 33.12
N SER A 132 -2.04 -4.25 33.58
CA SER A 132 -1.66 -5.34 34.48
C SER A 132 -2.57 -6.52 34.23
N ASP A 133 -2.07 -7.74 34.46
CA ASP A 133 -2.82 -8.97 34.21
C ASP A 133 -4.26 -8.87 34.74
N LEU A 134 -5.21 -9.15 33.84
CA LEU A 134 -6.63 -9.19 34.15
C LEU A 134 -7.13 -10.62 33.99
N THR A 135 -8.05 -11.00 34.87
CA THR A 135 -8.62 -12.35 34.88
C THR A 135 -10.12 -12.22 34.68
N LEU A 136 -10.63 -12.97 33.71
CA LEU A 136 -12.04 -13.05 33.34
C LEU A 136 -12.42 -14.54 33.32
N GLY A 137 -13.18 -14.97 34.31
CA GLY A 137 -13.39 -16.40 34.56
C GLY A 137 -12.08 -17.12 34.89
N GLU A 138 -11.77 -18.16 34.12
CA GLU A 138 -10.53 -18.96 34.26
C GLU A 138 -9.38 -18.46 33.35
N ILE A 139 -9.63 -17.43 32.54
CA ILE A 139 -8.68 -16.94 31.55
C ILE A 139 -7.99 -15.69 32.07
N THR A 140 -6.66 -15.72 32.10
CA THR A 140 -5.83 -14.54 32.39
C THR A 140 -5.33 -13.94 31.08
N VAL A 141 -5.64 -12.67 30.87
CA VAL A 141 -5.08 -11.85 29.79
C VAL A 141 -3.89 -11.11 30.35
N GLY A 142 -2.71 -11.40 29.82
CA GLY A 142 -1.45 -10.78 30.25
C GLY A 142 -1.37 -9.29 29.90
N ALA A 143 -0.57 -8.55 30.67
CA ALA A 143 -0.25 -7.14 30.39
C ALA A 143 0.32 -6.92 28.97
N GLY A 144 0.03 -5.76 28.39
CA GLY A 144 0.44 -5.37 27.03
C GLY A 144 -0.45 -5.90 25.91
N ARG A 145 -1.55 -6.60 26.23
CA ARG A 145 -2.62 -6.92 25.26
C ARG A 145 -3.62 -5.78 25.18
N SER A 146 -4.21 -5.53 24.02
CA SER A 146 -5.31 -4.57 23.86
C SER A 146 -6.65 -5.26 23.68
N LEU A 147 -7.72 -4.71 24.25
CA LEU A 147 -9.10 -5.12 23.92
C LEU A 147 -9.41 -4.64 22.50
N LEU A 148 -9.59 -5.58 21.57
CA LEU A 148 -9.79 -5.31 20.15
C LEU A 148 -11.28 -5.22 19.78
N SER A 149 -12.12 -6.06 20.37
CA SER A 149 -13.56 -6.07 20.07
C SER A 149 -14.41 -6.60 21.23
N VAL A 150 -15.66 -6.16 21.27
CA VAL A 150 -16.72 -6.64 22.16
C VAL A 150 -17.88 -7.09 21.28
N ASN A 151 -18.31 -8.35 21.39
CA ASN A 151 -19.36 -8.96 20.57
C ASN A 151 -19.13 -8.82 19.05
N GLY A 152 -17.86 -8.91 18.63
CA GLY A 152 -17.46 -8.72 17.23
C GLY A 152 -17.48 -7.27 16.75
N ILE A 153 -17.84 -6.30 17.61
CA ILE A 153 -17.76 -4.87 17.32
C ILE A 153 -16.36 -4.37 17.72
N PRO A 154 -15.56 -3.85 16.77
CA PRO A 154 -14.27 -3.25 17.08
C PRO A 154 -14.44 -2.05 18.01
N VAL A 155 -13.57 -1.94 19.02
CA VAL A 155 -13.56 -0.83 19.98
C VAL A 155 -12.20 -0.15 19.95
N SER A 156 -12.18 1.18 20.02
CA SER A 156 -10.94 1.96 19.99
C SER A 156 -10.80 2.94 21.15
N SER A 157 -11.76 2.95 22.08
CA SER A 157 -11.70 3.77 23.29
C SER A 157 -12.45 3.12 24.45
N LEU A 158 -12.08 3.51 25.67
CA LEU A 158 -12.75 3.03 26.89
C LEU A 158 -14.24 3.38 26.91
N GLY A 159 -14.64 4.52 26.34
CA GLY A 159 -16.03 4.93 26.21
C GLY A 159 -16.83 3.97 25.33
N GLN A 160 -16.33 3.68 24.12
CA GLN A 160 -16.97 2.73 23.20
C GLN A 160 -17.06 1.32 23.81
N ALA A 161 -16.00 0.87 24.48
CA ALA A 161 -15.99 -0.43 25.14
C ALA A 161 -17.07 -0.48 26.24
N LYS A 162 -17.18 0.55 27.09
CA LYS A 162 -18.22 0.65 28.12
C LYS A 162 -19.62 0.63 27.52
N ASP A 163 -19.85 1.41 26.48
CA ASP A 163 -21.15 1.49 25.81
C ASP A 163 -21.58 0.13 25.24
N GLU A 164 -20.66 -0.61 24.63
CA GLU A 164 -20.95 -1.93 24.09
C GLU A 164 -21.17 -2.98 25.19
N VAL A 165 -20.35 -2.94 26.23
CA VAL A 165 -20.48 -3.84 27.40
C VAL A 165 -21.83 -3.68 28.08
N ASN A 166 -22.34 -2.45 28.22
CA ASN A 166 -23.61 -2.18 28.90
C ASN A 166 -24.85 -2.67 28.14
N LYS A 167 -24.73 -3.02 26.85
CA LYS A 167 -25.85 -3.50 26.04
C LYS A 167 -26.16 -4.99 26.23
N HIS A 168 -25.23 -5.76 26.79
CA HIS A 168 -25.30 -7.22 26.81
C HIS A 168 -24.93 -7.79 28.18
N SER A 169 -25.59 -8.87 28.60
CA SER A 169 -25.26 -9.55 29.86
C SER A 169 -24.04 -10.47 29.74
N THR A 170 -23.81 -11.00 28.54
CA THR A 170 -22.70 -11.88 28.18
C THR A 170 -21.94 -11.27 27.03
N LEU A 171 -20.61 -11.32 27.09
CA LEU A 171 -19.72 -10.68 26.14
C LEU A 171 -18.81 -11.71 25.48
N GLN A 172 -18.63 -11.58 24.17
CA GLN A 172 -17.54 -12.18 23.41
C GLN A 172 -16.43 -11.16 23.27
N LEU A 173 -15.29 -11.40 23.91
CA LEU A 173 -14.17 -10.47 23.98
C LEU A 173 -13.01 -11.02 23.17
N VAL A 174 -12.34 -10.13 22.43
CA VAL A 174 -11.08 -10.46 21.76
C VAL A 174 -10.02 -9.49 22.25
N PHE A 175 -9.01 -10.01 22.92
CA PHE A 175 -7.78 -9.30 23.26
C PHE A 175 -6.66 -9.69 22.29
N GLY A 176 -5.70 -8.80 22.05
CA GLY A 176 -4.58 -9.09 21.15
C GLY A 176 -3.57 -7.96 21.07
N THR A 177 -3.02 -7.73 19.89
CA THR A 177 -2.09 -6.63 19.59
C THR A 177 -2.74 -5.69 18.59
N GLN A 178 -2.42 -4.39 18.67
CA GLN A 178 -2.82 -3.40 17.69
C GLN A 178 -1.80 -3.36 16.55
N GLU A 179 -2.21 -2.94 15.35
CA GLU A 179 -1.32 -2.82 14.19
C GLU A 179 -0.10 -1.91 14.48
N ALA A 180 -0.28 -0.87 15.29
CA ALA A 180 0.78 0.04 15.70
C ALA A 180 1.93 -0.67 16.44
N ASP A 181 1.63 -1.72 17.22
CA ASP A 181 2.61 -2.45 18.03
C ASP A 181 3.66 -3.17 17.16
N TRP A 182 3.33 -3.40 15.88
CA TRP A 182 4.14 -4.14 14.92
C TRP A 182 5.04 -3.26 14.04
N LEU A 183 4.84 -1.94 14.05
CA LEU A 183 5.53 -1.02 13.13
C LEU A 183 7.06 -1.06 13.27
N GLU A 184 7.55 -1.30 14.48
CA GLU A 184 8.99 -1.31 14.79
C GLU A 184 9.69 -2.62 14.47
N VAL A 185 8.94 -3.73 14.48
CA VAL A 185 9.50 -5.09 14.36
C VAL A 185 9.19 -5.76 13.03
N SER A 186 8.26 -5.20 12.26
CA SER A 186 7.87 -5.73 10.98
C SER A 186 8.60 -5.06 9.82
N GLN A 187 8.77 -5.83 8.74
CA GLN A 187 9.34 -5.37 7.49
C GLN A 187 8.38 -5.68 6.33
N PRO A 188 8.31 -4.83 5.30
CA PRO A 188 7.45 -5.08 4.15
C PRO A 188 7.94 -6.31 3.37
N SER A 189 7.04 -6.98 2.63
CA SER A 189 7.39 -8.16 1.83
C SER A 189 8.61 -7.97 0.91
N HIS A 190 8.78 -6.78 0.34
CA HIS A 190 9.94 -6.47 -0.51
C HIS A 190 11.24 -6.45 0.29
N TYR A 191 11.25 -6.03 1.55
CA TYR A 191 12.47 -6.07 2.37
C TYR A 191 12.92 -7.51 2.62
N VAL A 192 11.97 -8.41 2.90
CA VAL A 192 12.27 -9.83 3.12
C VAL A 192 12.75 -10.50 1.82
N ALA A 193 12.10 -10.21 0.69
CA ALA A 193 12.40 -10.85 -0.58
C ALA A 193 13.66 -10.29 -1.28
N GLU A 194 13.92 -8.99 -1.16
CA GLU A 194 14.94 -8.27 -1.93
C GLU A 194 15.65 -7.19 -1.08
N ARG A 195 16.06 -7.58 0.14
CA ARG A 195 16.71 -6.72 1.16
C ARG A 195 17.71 -5.72 0.60
N ALA A 196 18.66 -6.17 -0.22
CA ALA A 196 19.70 -5.32 -0.79
C ALA A 196 19.14 -4.18 -1.67
N CYS A 197 18.04 -4.41 -2.40
CA CYS A 197 17.38 -3.38 -3.19
C CYS A 197 16.70 -2.34 -2.30
N VAL A 198 15.99 -2.80 -1.25
CA VAL A 198 15.29 -1.90 -0.31
C VAL A 198 16.28 -1.07 0.49
N GLU A 199 17.35 -1.67 1.02
CA GLU A 199 18.39 -0.96 1.76
C GLU A 199 19.12 0.06 0.88
N TRP A 200 19.42 -0.30 -0.36
CA TRP A 200 20.02 0.61 -1.32
C TRP A 200 19.11 1.81 -1.62
N LEU A 201 17.81 1.59 -1.82
CA LEU A 201 16.85 2.68 -2.08
C LEU A 201 16.70 3.58 -0.85
N ARG A 202 16.55 3.00 0.35
CA ARG A 202 16.49 3.74 1.62
C ARG A 202 17.73 4.63 1.81
N SER A 203 18.92 4.06 1.59
CA SER A 203 20.18 4.80 1.69
C SER A 203 20.25 5.95 0.68
N SER A 204 19.85 5.68 -0.56
CA SER A 204 19.90 6.68 -1.64
C SER A 204 18.94 7.84 -1.41
N LEU A 205 17.74 7.59 -0.89
CA LEU A 205 16.75 8.63 -0.57
C LEU A 205 17.08 9.39 0.71
N SER A 206 17.65 8.72 1.71
CA SER A 206 17.98 9.34 3.01
C SER A 206 19.32 10.08 3.01
N SER A 207 20.13 9.92 1.95
CA SER A 207 21.40 10.63 1.81
C SER A 207 21.21 12.15 1.71
N PRO A 208 22.19 12.98 2.12
CA PRO A 208 22.14 14.42 1.91
C PRO A 208 21.95 14.76 0.42
N GLY A 209 20.88 15.48 0.08
CA GLY A 209 20.52 15.76 -1.31
C GLY A 209 19.84 14.58 -2.04
N GLY A 210 19.41 13.54 -1.31
CA GLY A 210 18.55 12.49 -1.82
C GLY A 210 17.23 13.05 -2.41
N LEU A 211 16.62 12.29 -3.30
CA LEU A 211 15.32 12.68 -3.86
C LEU A 211 14.23 12.60 -2.78
N VAL A 212 13.35 13.59 -2.79
CA VAL A 212 12.19 13.72 -1.90
C VAL A 212 11.01 12.92 -2.47
N ASP A 213 10.47 12.01 -1.68
CA ASP A 213 9.19 11.37 -1.95
C ASP A 213 8.05 12.38 -1.78
N THR A 214 7.48 12.83 -2.90
CA THR A 214 6.51 13.94 -2.91
C THR A 214 5.26 13.63 -2.10
N PHE A 215 4.77 12.38 -2.16
CA PHE A 215 3.61 11.98 -1.37
C PHE A 215 3.94 12.02 0.13
N ALA A 216 5.07 11.43 0.52
CA ALA A 216 5.51 11.42 1.91
C ALA A 216 5.78 12.83 2.48
N GLN A 217 6.27 13.74 1.63
CA GLN A 217 6.61 15.11 2.01
C GLN A 217 5.38 15.92 2.45
N VAL A 218 4.24 15.74 1.80
CA VAL A 218 3.03 16.54 2.07
C VAL A 218 1.93 15.76 2.79
N HIS A 219 1.98 14.42 2.74
CA HIS A 219 1.01 13.51 3.37
C HIS A 219 1.71 12.51 4.29
N GLY A 220 2.64 12.98 5.12
CA GLY A 220 3.46 12.12 6.00
C GLY A 220 2.66 11.30 7.02
N GLU A 221 1.49 11.79 7.42
CA GLU A 221 0.57 11.12 8.37
C GLU A 221 -0.44 10.20 7.67
N ALA A 222 -0.52 10.22 6.32
CA ALA A 222 -1.49 9.43 5.59
C ALA A 222 -1.09 7.95 5.55
N VAL A 223 -2.00 7.09 6.02
CA VAL A 223 -1.79 5.63 6.08
C VAL A 223 -2.68 4.90 5.07
N GLY A 224 -2.28 3.69 4.67
CA GLY A 224 -3.06 2.85 3.78
C GLY A 224 -3.13 3.33 2.32
N ARG A 225 -2.30 4.32 1.94
CA ARG A 225 -2.29 4.94 0.60
C ARG A 225 -1.46 4.12 -0.38
N PHE A 226 -1.96 2.92 -0.68
CA PHE A 226 -1.33 1.99 -1.61
C PHE A 226 -1.65 2.35 -3.05
N THR A 227 -0.79 1.87 -3.96
CA THR A 227 -0.97 2.08 -5.40
C THR A 227 -1.13 0.78 -6.17
N CYS A 228 -0.85 -0.38 -5.57
CA CYS A 228 -0.95 -1.68 -6.20
C CYS A 228 -1.62 -2.71 -5.28
N TRP A 229 -2.55 -3.51 -5.83
CA TRP A 229 -3.22 -4.61 -5.12
C TRP A 229 -3.34 -5.85 -5.98
N ASN A 230 -3.20 -7.03 -5.38
CA ASN A 230 -3.43 -8.28 -6.09
C ASN A 230 -4.93 -8.42 -6.47
N GLN A 231 -5.23 -8.34 -7.76
CA GLN A 231 -6.58 -8.46 -8.30
C GLN A 231 -7.19 -9.86 -8.13
N GLN A 232 -6.41 -10.92 -8.33
CA GLN A 232 -6.89 -12.30 -8.22
C GLN A 232 -7.42 -12.63 -6.82
N LEU A 233 -6.79 -12.04 -5.81
CA LEU A 233 -7.15 -12.22 -4.40
C LEU A 233 -8.14 -11.15 -3.90
N ASN A 234 -8.63 -10.25 -4.76
CA ASN A 234 -9.52 -9.15 -4.41
C ASN A 234 -8.97 -8.26 -3.28
N LEU A 235 -7.65 -8.08 -3.19
CA LEU A 235 -7.06 -7.41 -2.03
C LEU A 235 -7.35 -5.90 -1.96
N ARG A 236 -7.74 -5.29 -3.08
CA ARG A 236 -8.13 -3.87 -3.12
C ARG A 236 -9.35 -3.54 -2.25
N TYR A 237 -10.29 -4.48 -2.12
CA TYR A 237 -11.54 -4.30 -1.36
C TYR A 237 -11.38 -4.37 0.15
N ILE A 238 -10.22 -4.83 0.62
CA ILE A 238 -9.80 -4.78 2.03
C ILE A 238 -8.54 -3.91 2.20
N ASN A 239 -8.21 -3.12 1.17
CA ASN A 239 -7.02 -2.28 1.07
C ASN A 239 -5.69 -2.97 1.47
N CYS A 240 -5.54 -4.25 1.15
CA CYS A 240 -4.32 -5.02 1.43
C CYS A 240 -3.33 -4.91 0.27
N GLY A 241 -2.63 -3.78 0.18
CA GLY A 241 -1.81 -3.40 -0.96
C GLY A 241 -0.37 -2.99 -0.63
N SER A 242 0.31 -2.48 -1.65
CA SER A 242 1.62 -1.84 -1.52
C SER A 242 1.65 -0.54 -2.33
N ARG A 243 2.38 0.48 -1.86
CA ARG A 243 2.70 1.68 -2.64
C ARG A 243 3.98 1.41 -3.42
N LEU A 244 3.83 1.18 -4.71
CA LEU A 244 4.92 0.84 -5.64
C LEU A 244 5.21 1.97 -6.63
N ASP A 245 4.23 2.86 -6.82
CA ASP A 245 4.28 3.98 -7.73
C ASP A 245 4.68 5.24 -6.96
N TYR A 246 5.79 5.85 -7.36
CA TYR A 246 6.36 7.01 -6.68
C TYR A 246 6.47 8.19 -7.64
N VAL A 247 6.40 9.39 -7.07
CA VAL A 247 6.95 10.59 -7.69
C VAL A 247 7.99 11.15 -6.72
N LEU A 248 9.25 11.07 -7.12
CA LEU A 248 10.42 11.53 -6.37
C LEU A 248 10.98 12.77 -7.07
N CYS A 249 11.43 13.78 -6.32
CA CYS A 249 11.97 14.99 -6.93
C CYS A 249 13.16 15.56 -6.14
N ASP A 250 13.94 16.45 -6.77
CA ASP A 250 14.99 17.16 -6.04
C ASP A 250 14.43 18.01 -4.90
N PRO A 251 15.15 18.13 -3.75
CA PRO A 251 14.72 18.97 -2.63
C PRO A 251 14.43 20.43 -3.01
N GLY A 252 15.14 20.98 -3.99
CA GLY A 252 14.88 22.33 -4.50
C GLY A 252 13.52 22.44 -5.20
N LEU A 253 13.15 21.42 -5.98
CA LEU A 253 11.86 21.34 -6.68
C LEU A 253 10.71 21.03 -5.71
N ALA A 254 10.97 20.25 -4.66
CA ALA A 254 9.99 19.96 -3.61
C ALA A 254 9.44 21.22 -2.91
N LYS A 255 10.14 22.35 -2.95
CA LYS A 255 9.66 23.64 -2.42
C LYS A 255 8.48 24.21 -3.20
N ALA A 256 8.34 23.81 -4.47
CA ALA A 256 7.24 24.18 -5.34
C ALA A 256 6.07 23.18 -5.28
N LEU A 257 6.18 22.14 -4.47
CA LEU A 257 5.17 21.09 -4.37
C LEU A 257 3.91 21.63 -3.69
N VAL A 258 2.77 21.47 -4.35
CA VAL A 258 1.47 21.86 -3.81
C VAL A 258 1.02 20.81 -2.81
N THR A 259 0.72 21.24 -1.58
CA THR A 259 0.13 20.38 -0.55
C THR A 259 -1.38 20.34 -0.76
N THR A 260 -1.90 19.17 -1.09
CA THR A 260 -3.35 18.93 -1.11
C THR A 260 -3.85 18.90 0.33
N LEU A 261 -4.94 19.61 0.63
CA LEU A 261 -5.45 19.65 1.99
C LEU A 261 -5.99 18.26 2.39
N PRO A 262 -5.87 17.82 3.66
CA PRO A 262 -6.38 16.52 4.10
C PRO A 262 -7.86 16.31 3.74
N GLU A 263 -8.68 17.36 3.82
CA GLU A 263 -10.10 17.33 3.45
C GLU A 263 -10.35 17.11 1.95
N GLN A 264 -9.34 17.33 1.11
CA GLN A 264 -9.38 17.15 -0.34
C GLN A 264 -8.77 15.81 -0.79
N LEU A 265 -8.19 15.02 0.13
CA LEU A 265 -7.71 13.69 -0.18
C LEU A 265 -8.86 12.78 -0.63
N ALA A 266 -8.59 11.92 -1.60
CA ALA A 266 -9.56 10.94 -2.05
C ALA A 266 -10.05 10.07 -0.87
N GLY A 267 -11.35 9.82 -0.81
CA GLY A 267 -12.00 9.02 0.24
C GLY A 267 -12.26 9.73 1.56
N THR A 268 -11.92 11.03 1.68
CA THR A 268 -12.38 11.84 2.81
C THR A 268 -13.91 11.89 2.87
N SER A 269 -14.46 11.79 4.08
CA SER A 269 -15.89 11.97 4.36
C SER A 269 -16.10 12.55 5.76
N GLU A 270 -17.35 12.81 6.12
CA GLU A 270 -17.73 13.21 7.49
C GLU A 270 -17.38 12.16 8.57
N HIS A 271 -17.07 10.92 8.17
CA HIS A 271 -16.78 9.81 9.08
C HIS A 271 -15.32 9.75 9.57
N GLY A 272 -14.42 10.62 9.08
CA GLY A 272 -13.05 10.65 9.58
C GLY A 272 -12.07 11.48 8.75
N PRO A 273 -10.84 11.70 9.26
CA PRO A 273 -9.86 12.52 8.58
C PRO A 273 -9.34 11.84 7.31
N GLY A 274 -8.97 12.64 6.31
CA GLY A 274 -8.49 12.16 5.01
C GLY A 274 -7.18 11.37 5.07
N HIS A 275 -6.37 11.51 6.13
CA HIS A 275 -5.15 10.71 6.31
C HIS A 275 -5.41 9.31 6.90
N SER A 276 -6.65 8.99 7.29
CA SER A 276 -6.97 7.71 7.95
C SER A 276 -6.95 6.50 7.01
N ALA A 277 -6.75 5.32 7.58
CA ALA A 277 -6.85 4.04 6.87
C ALA A 277 -8.26 3.81 6.29
N ARG A 278 -9.30 4.32 6.98
CA ARG A 278 -10.68 4.26 6.50
C ARG A 278 -10.87 5.10 5.24
N ALA A 279 -10.40 6.35 5.24
CA ALA A 279 -10.43 7.20 4.05
C ALA A 279 -9.64 6.58 2.90
N ALA A 280 -8.52 5.90 3.17
CA ALA A 280 -7.78 5.18 2.14
C ALA A 280 -8.55 4.00 1.54
N LEU A 281 -9.24 3.20 2.36
CA LEU A 281 -10.14 2.14 1.90
C LEU A 281 -11.31 2.70 1.09
N ASP A 282 -11.93 3.77 1.57
CA ASP A 282 -13.03 4.45 0.88
C ASP A 282 -12.55 5.01 -0.48
N ALA A 283 -11.34 5.54 -0.58
CA ALA A 283 -10.74 5.93 -1.85
C ALA A 283 -10.51 4.74 -2.78
N ALA A 284 -9.94 3.64 -2.25
CA ALA A 284 -9.63 2.45 -3.01
C ALA A 284 -10.87 1.73 -3.57
N THR A 285 -12.03 1.88 -2.91
CA THR A 285 -13.29 1.19 -3.20
C THR A 285 -14.42 2.12 -3.67
N SER A 286 -14.18 3.43 -3.77
CA SER A 286 -15.21 4.44 -3.99
C SER A 286 -16.35 4.32 -2.96
N PHE A 287 -16.01 4.40 -1.67
CA PHE A 287 -16.92 4.24 -0.52
C PHE A 287 -17.70 2.90 -0.58
N GLY A 288 -17.02 1.82 -0.94
CA GLY A 288 -17.62 0.49 -1.11
C GLY A 288 -18.52 0.32 -2.34
N ARG A 289 -18.54 1.28 -3.28
CA ARG A 289 -19.34 1.19 -4.51
C ARG A 289 -18.73 0.25 -5.54
N TRP A 290 -17.40 0.12 -5.58
CA TRP A 290 -16.75 -0.98 -6.31
C TRP A 290 -16.85 -2.27 -5.50
N GLN A 291 -17.30 -3.36 -6.14
CA GLN A 291 -17.53 -4.64 -5.49
C GLN A 291 -16.53 -5.70 -5.95
N ALA A 292 -16.12 -6.56 -5.02
CA ALA A 292 -15.21 -7.66 -5.31
C ALA A 292 -15.78 -8.61 -6.36
N ALA A 293 -14.91 -9.12 -7.23
CA ALA A 293 -15.31 -10.18 -8.15
C ALA A 293 -15.77 -11.40 -7.32
N PRO A 294 -16.95 -11.99 -7.61
CA PRO A 294 -17.43 -13.14 -6.87
C PRO A 294 -16.41 -14.29 -6.96
N ARG A 295 -16.07 -14.88 -5.81
CA ARG A 295 -15.23 -16.09 -5.78
C ARG A 295 -15.99 -17.24 -6.42
N ARG A 296 -15.31 -18.03 -7.25
CA ARG A 296 -15.87 -19.13 -8.04
C ARG A 296 -16.75 -20.09 -7.20
N GLU A 297 -16.42 -20.29 -5.94
CA GLU A 297 -17.11 -21.15 -4.96
C GLU A 297 -18.49 -20.63 -4.50
N LEU A 298 -18.75 -19.32 -4.57
CA LEU A 298 -20.03 -18.69 -4.18
C LEU A 298 -21.02 -18.55 -5.34
N SER A 299 -20.64 -19.00 -6.54
CA SER A 299 -21.39 -18.80 -7.79
C SER A 299 -22.55 -19.77 -8.00
N ALA A 300 -22.90 -20.60 -7.00
CA ALA A 300 -23.87 -21.69 -7.11
C ALA A 300 -25.25 -21.39 -6.48
N GLY A 301 -25.51 -20.18 -6.01
CA GLY A 301 -26.80 -19.78 -5.41
C GLY A 301 -27.67 -18.93 -6.33
N GLU A 302 -29.00 -19.07 -6.21
CA GLU A 302 -30.04 -18.31 -6.94
C GLU A 302 -30.03 -16.80 -6.70
N GLY A 303 -29.12 -16.28 -5.86
CA GLY A 303 -28.94 -14.85 -5.57
C GLY A 303 -28.29 -14.02 -6.69
N GLY A 304 -27.88 -14.65 -7.79
CA GLY A 304 -27.60 -13.98 -9.06
C GLY A 304 -26.30 -13.17 -9.10
N LEU A 305 -25.49 -13.48 -10.12
CA LEU A 305 -24.35 -12.71 -10.60
C LEU A 305 -24.72 -11.24 -10.86
N GLY A 306 -24.53 -10.37 -9.88
CA GLY A 306 -24.40 -8.95 -10.15
C GLY A 306 -22.99 -8.69 -10.64
N LEU A 307 -22.76 -8.70 -11.97
CA LEU A 307 -21.68 -7.87 -12.51
C LEU A 307 -21.85 -6.48 -11.90
N GLN A 308 -20.77 -5.85 -11.45
CA GLN A 308 -20.82 -4.47 -10.99
C GLN A 308 -21.65 -3.67 -12.00
N ARG A 309 -22.74 -3.05 -11.54
CA ARG A 309 -23.60 -2.26 -12.42
C ARG A 309 -22.72 -1.27 -13.15
N ASP A 310 -22.81 -1.28 -14.48
CA ASP A 310 -22.08 -0.36 -15.32
C ASP A 310 -22.63 1.06 -15.08
N ASP A 311 -21.99 1.76 -14.14
CA ASP A 311 -22.27 3.15 -13.83
C ASP A 311 -21.01 3.95 -14.18
N MET A 312 -21.00 4.50 -15.39
CA MET A 312 -19.90 5.33 -15.88
C MET A 312 -19.55 6.47 -14.92
N ARG A 313 -20.51 6.98 -14.12
CA ARG A 313 -20.22 8.04 -13.14
C ARG A 313 -19.29 7.56 -12.03
N LEU A 314 -19.31 6.27 -11.68
CA LEU A 314 -18.32 5.66 -10.79
C LEU A 314 -16.95 5.56 -11.46
N ASN A 315 -16.92 5.42 -12.78
CA ASN A 315 -15.69 5.35 -13.57
C ASN A 315 -15.11 6.72 -13.91
N ASP A 316 -15.77 7.81 -13.51
CA ASP A 316 -15.33 9.18 -13.72
C ASP A 316 -14.90 9.87 -12.40
N THR A 317 -15.02 9.19 -11.25
CA THR A 317 -14.70 9.78 -9.93
C THR A 317 -13.24 10.21 -9.79
N GLN A 318 -12.35 9.69 -10.63
CA GLN A 318 -10.94 10.05 -10.68
C GLN A 318 -10.66 11.39 -11.38
N PHE A 319 -11.60 11.90 -12.20
CA PHE A 319 -11.42 13.15 -12.93
C PHE A 319 -11.67 14.34 -12.01
N THR A 320 -10.71 14.60 -11.12
CA THR A 320 -10.70 15.73 -10.19
C THR A 320 -9.70 16.79 -10.63
N ALA A 321 -9.66 17.91 -9.92
CA ALA A 321 -8.62 18.91 -10.13
C ALA A 321 -7.21 18.30 -9.91
N PRO A 322 -6.19 18.77 -10.65
CA PRO A 322 -4.81 18.36 -10.40
C PRO A 322 -4.43 18.54 -8.93
N HIS A 323 -3.72 17.56 -8.36
CA HIS A 323 -3.37 17.54 -6.95
C HIS A 323 -2.13 16.67 -6.70
N THR A 324 -1.55 16.78 -5.50
CA THR A 324 -0.49 15.89 -5.01
C THR A 324 -1.12 14.81 -4.15
N GLY A 325 -1.00 13.54 -4.55
CA GLY A 325 -1.73 12.46 -3.92
C GLY A 325 -1.75 11.18 -4.74
N VAL A 326 -2.78 10.36 -4.54
CA VAL A 326 -3.03 9.13 -5.30
C VAL A 326 -4.37 9.28 -6.01
N MET A 327 -4.38 9.06 -7.32
CA MET A 327 -5.59 9.14 -8.14
C MET A 327 -6.16 7.73 -8.31
N TYR A 328 -7.21 7.42 -7.55
CA TYR A 328 -7.82 6.09 -7.55
C TYR A 328 -8.73 5.88 -8.76
N THR A 329 -8.25 5.10 -9.74
CA THR A 329 -9.01 4.68 -10.92
C THR A 329 -9.86 3.43 -10.63
N PRO A 330 -10.89 3.12 -11.43
CA PRO A 330 -11.66 1.89 -11.28
C PRO A 330 -10.80 0.62 -11.17
N PRO A 331 -11.12 -0.33 -10.26
CA PRO A 331 -10.37 -1.59 -10.10
C PRO A 331 -10.26 -2.45 -11.36
N SER A 332 -11.20 -2.28 -12.31
CA SER A 332 -11.21 -2.98 -13.60
C SER A 332 -10.17 -2.44 -14.59
N TYR A 333 -9.63 -1.23 -14.38
CA TYR A 333 -8.69 -0.63 -15.32
C TYR A 333 -7.27 -1.16 -15.13
N SER A 334 -6.87 -1.38 -13.88
CA SER A 334 -5.53 -1.85 -13.53
C SER A 334 -5.49 -2.30 -12.06
N ASP A 335 -4.55 -3.18 -11.75
CA ASP A 335 -4.13 -3.49 -10.39
C ASP A 335 -3.33 -2.35 -9.76
N HIS A 336 -2.83 -1.43 -10.59
CA HIS A 336 -2.18 -0.18 -10.19
C HIS A 336 -3.08 1.06 -10.27
N VAL A 337 -2.79 2.06 -9.45
CA VAL A 337 -3.32 3.43 -9.55
C VAL A 337 -2.16 4.45 -9.54
N PRO A 338 -2.28 5.57 -10.27
CA PRO A 338 -1.21 6.54 -10.37
C PRO A 338 -0.98 7.34 -9.08
N ALA A 339 0.30 7.58 -8.77
CA ALA A 339 0.75 8.63 -7.87
C ALA A 339 0.91 9.96 -8.63
N CYS A 340 0.50 11.05 -8.00
CA CYS A 340 0.45 12.39 -8.60
C CYS A 340 1.24 13.39 -7.75
N ALA A 341 1.92 14.33 -8.41
CA ALA A 341 2.54 15.47 -7.77
C ALA A 341 2.23 16.73 -8.59
N LEU A 342 1.66 17.74 -7.92
CA LEU A 342 1.39 19.04 -8.50
C LEU A 342 2.46 20.03 -8.04
N PHE A 343 3.06 20.75 -8.97
CA PHE A 343 4.03 21.79 -8.67
C PHE A 343 3.52 23.14 -9.17
N GLU A 344 3.65 24.18 -8.37
CA GLU A 344 3.26 25.55 -8.70
C GLU A 344 4.48 26.47 -8.85
N ASN A 345 4.35 27.50 -9.67
CA ASN A 345 5.37 28.54 -9.83
C ASN A 345 6.77 27.98 -10.15
N VAL A 346 6.82 26.91 -10.95
CA VAL A 346 8.08 26.28 -11.34
C VAL A 346 8.75 27.14 -12.42
N ASP A 347 9.45 28.19 -11.99
CA ASP A 347 10.22 29.08 -12.87
C ASP A 347 11.22 28.32 -13.74
N ILE A 348 11.66 27.14 -13.29
CA ILE A 348 12.58 26.27 -14.02
C ILE A 348 11.99 25.67 -15.31
N LEU A 349 10.66 25.73 -15.49
CA LEU A 349 9.95 25.36 -16.72
C LEU A 349 9.72 26.57 -17.64
N LYS A 350 9.99 27.81 -17.17
CA LYS A 350 9.86 29.01 -18.01
C LYS A 350 10.95 28.97 -19.09
N GLY A 351 10.53 28.77 -20.33
CA GLY A 351 11.40 28.82 -21.51
C GLY A 351 11.63 27.49 -22.22
N THR A 352 10.96 26.40 -21.84
CA THR A 352 11.05 25.16 -22.63
C THR A 352 9.72 24.42 -22.61
N LEU A 353 9.03 24.40 -23.76
CA LEU A 353 8.61 23.18 -24.47
C LEU A 353 7.78 23.54 -25.70
N HIS A 354 8.38 23.34 -26.87
CA HIS A 354 7.65 22.80 -28.00
C HIS A 354 8.10 21.34 -28.13
N VAL A 355 7.38 20.40 -27.52
CA VAL A 355 7.53 18.99 -27.89
C VAL A 355 6.88 18.88 -29.26
N SER A 356 7.68 18.65 -30.30
CA SER A 356 7.07 18.40 -31.61
C SER A 356 6.30 17.08 -31.53
N GLU A 357 5.16 17.01 -32.22
CA GLU A 357 4.38 15.77 -32.31
C GLU A 357 5.23 14.59 -32.79
N LYS A 358 6.25 14.87 -33.60
CA LYS A 358 7.24 13.91 -34.08
C LYS A 358 8.09 13.34 -32.93
N ASP A 359 8.57 14.18 -32.03
CA ASP A 359 9.38 13.75 -30.89
C ASP A 359 8.53 12.93 -29.91
N SER A 360 7.28 13.34 -29.66
CA SER A 360 6.33 12.54 -28.87
C SER A 360 6.09 11.16 -29.49
N LYS A 361 5.85 11.07 -30.81
CA LYS A 361 5.65 9.79 -31.51
C LYS A 361 6.86 8.87 -31.44
N SER A 362 8.07 9.43 -31.48
CA SER A 362 9.32 8.66 -31.36
C SER A 362 9.49 7.98 -29.99
N CYS A 363 8.82 8.50 -28.94
CA CYS A 363 8.81 7.94 -27.59
C CYS A 363 7.64 6.99 -27.32
N MET A 364 6.80 6.68 -28.32
CA MET A 364 5.67 5.75 -28.22
C MET A 364 5.96 4.45 -28.98
N PRO A 365 6.77 3.52 -28.45
CA PRO A 365 7.17 2.30 -29.15
C PRO A 365 6.00 1.37 -29.52
N TRP A 366 4.81 1.56 -28.94
CA TRP A 366 3.60 0.85 -29.33
C TRP A 366 2.98 1.34 -30.65
N THR A 367 3.27 2.57 -31.11
CA THR A 367 2.82 3.05 -32.43
C THR A 367 3.49 2.31 -33.59
N SER A 368 4.65 1.70 -33.33
CA SER A 368 5.31 0.77 -34.26
C SER A 368 4.87 -0.68 -34.11
N GLN A 369 3.95 -1.00 -33.19
CA GLN A 369 3.41 -2.36 -33.11
C GLN A 369 2.44 -2.60 -34.28
N PRO A 370 2.56 -3.76 -34.96
CA PRO A 370 1.60 -4.13 -36.01
C PRO A 370 0.18 -4.15 -35.43
N SER A 371 -0.76 -3.48 -36.10
CA SER A 371 -2.17 -3.52 -35.69
C SER A 371 -2.67 -4.96 -35.58
N LEU A 372 -3.62 -5.24 -34.69
CA LEU A 372 -4.23 -6.58 -34.58
C LEU A 372 -4.70 -7.12 -35.95
N SER A 373 -5.16 -6.22 -36.81
CA SER A 373 -5.57 -6.45 -38.20
C SER A 373 -4.48 -7.10 -39.07
N SER A 374 -3.20 -6.79 -38.84
CA SER A 374 -2.10 -7.35 -39.64
C SER A 374 -1.83 -8.82 -39.36
N PHE A 375 -2.29 -9.35 -38.21
CA PHE A 375 -2.24 -10.80 -37.93
C PHE A 375 -3.29 -11.59 -38.70
N PHE A 376 -4.38 -10.95 -39.12
CA PHE A 376 -5.48 -11.58 -39.88
C PHE A 376 -5.36 -11.37 -41.40
N GLY A 377 -4.45 -10.50 -41.85
CA GLY A 377 -4.33 -10.05 -43.25
C GLY A 377 -3.61 -10.99 -44.22
N ARG A 378 -3.16 -12.19 -43.82
CA ARG A 378 -2.58 -13.18 -44.75
C ARG A 378 -3.37 -14.48 -44.71
N GLY A 379 -4.55 -14.44 -45.32
CA GLY A 379 -5.43 -15.59 -45.41
C GLY A 379 -6.44 -15.48 -46.54
N THR A 380 -5.99 -15.46 -47.79
CA THR A 380 -6.84 -15.86 -48.93
C THR A 380 -6.18 -17.00 -49.69
N LYS A 381 -6.90 -18.12 -49.73
CA LYS A 381 -6.51 -19.46 -50.19
C LYS A 381 -6.28 -19.55 -51.72
N ARG A 382 -5.28 -20.36 -52.09
CA ARG A 382 -5.12 -21.43 -53.13
C ARG A 382 -5.90 -21.38 -54.47
N PRO A 383 -5.43 -22.13 -55.48
CA PRO A 383 -6.05 -23.46 -55.69
C PRO A 383 -5.08 -24.64 -55.73
N LEU A 384 -5.64 -25.80 -55.37
CA LEU A 384 -5.17 -27.13 -55.73
C LEU A 384 -5.33 -27.34 -57.24
N GLU A 385 -4.34 -27.96 -57.90
CA GLU A 385 -4.36 -28.70 -59.18
C GLU A 385 -2.87 -28.90 -59.58
N GLN A 386 -2.30 -30.07 -59.85
CA GLN A 386 -2.71 -31.48 -59.97
C GLN A 386 -1.67 -32.36 -59.28
#